data_AF-A0A1V5PHV6-F1
#
_entry.id   AF-A0A1V5PHV6-F1
#
_cell.length_a   1.000
_cell.length_b   1.000
_cell.length_c   1.000
_cell.angle_alpha   90.00
_cell.angle_beta   90.00
_cell.angle_gamma   90.00
#
_symmetry.space_group_name_H-M   'P 1'
#
loop_
_entity.id
_entity.type
_entity.pdbx_description
1 polymer ?
#
loop_
_entity_poly.entity_id
_entity_poly.type
_entity_poly.pdbx_seq_one_letter_code
_entity_poly.pdbx_strand_id
1 'polypeptide(L)' 'MPIIAVKNEFLGGNIGCAGLLTVRDIIKTIKKKKNIKYILLPSIIFDEKGLDITGKSYLKINKGKVILI' A
#
# COMPACT_ATOMS: atom_id res chain seq x y z
N MET A 1 15.79 2.65 9.18
CA MET A 1 14.84 2.44 8.05
C MET A 1 13.93 3.65 7.95
N PRO A 2 13.91 4.41 6.84
CA PRO A 2 12.97 5.52 6.70
C PRO A 2 11.53 4.99 6.58
N ILE A 3 10.65 5.41 7.49
CA ILE A 3 9.21 5.12 7.42
C ILE A 3 8.59 6.12 6.44
N ILE A 4 7.89 5.61 5.43
CA ILE A 4 7.19 6.45 4.44
C ILE A 4 5.72 6.44 4.80
N ALA A 5 5.20 7.59 5.23
CA ALA A 5 3.77 7.77 5.40
C ALA A 5 3.08 7.74 4.03
N VAL A 6 2.11 6.83 3.87
CA VAL A 6 1.23 6.79 2.71
C VAL A 6 -0.07 7.45 3.11
N LYS A 7 -0.45 8.53 2.40
CA LYS A 7 -1.75 9.16 2.62
C LYS A 7 -2.84 8.25 2.06
N ASN A 8 -3.82 7.89 2.88
CA ASN A 8 -5.03 7.24 2.41
C ASN A 8 -5.93 8.28 1.73
N GLU A 9 -6.34 8.01 0.49
CA GLU A 9 -7.31 8.86 -0.24
C GLU A 9 -8.69 8.20 -0.33
N PHE A 10 -8.82 6.97 0.18
CA PHE A 10 -10.09 6.26 0.25
C PHE A 10 -11.01 6.90 1.31
N LEU A 11 -12.32 6.94 1.06
CA LEU A 11 -13.32 7.64 1.89
C LEU A 11 -12.94 9.10 2.24
N GLY A 12 -12.34 9.82 1.28
CA GLY A 12 -11.99 11.23 1.45
C GLY A 12 -10.75 11.49 2.31
N GLY A 13 -10.05 10.45 2.79
CA GLY A 13 -8.80 10.57 3.55
C GLY A 13 -8.95 11.16 4.95
N ASN A 14 -10.19 11.23 5.46
CA ASN A 14 -10.51 11.75 6.80
C ASN A 14 -10.63 10.64 7.86
N ILE A 15 -10.64 9.36 7.46
CA ILE A 15 -10.72 8.22 8.36
C ILE A 15 -9.36 7.52 8.39
N GLY A 16 -8.70 7.58 9.55
CA GLY A 16 -7.39 6.94 9.76
C GLY A 16 -7.54 5.50 10.20
N CYS A 17 -7.76 4.57 9.26
CA CYS A 17 -7.71 3.13 9.55
C CYS A 17 -6.81 2.43 8.53
N ALA A 18 -5.95 1.52 9.00
CA ALA A 18 -5.04 0.76 8.13
C ALA A 18 -5.82 0.03 7.02
N GLY A 19 -7.00 -0.53 7.33
CA GLY A 19 -7.84 -1.26 6.38
C GLY A 19 -8.40 -0.44 5.21
N LEU A 20 -8.21 0.88 5.20
CA LEU A 20 -8.63 1.72 4.08
C LEU A 20 -7.50 1.95 3.07
N LEU A 21 -6.25 1.62 3.41
CA LEU A 21 -5.09 1.85 2.56
C LEU A 21 -5.17 1.01 1.28
N THR A 22 -5.23 1.67 0.13
CA THR A 22 -5.39 0.97 -1.16
C THR A 22 -4.05 0.78 -1.88
N VAL A 23 -3.99 -0.22 -2.76
CA VAL A 23 -2.87 -0.42 -3.72
C VAL A 23 -2.64 0.83 -4.56
N ARG A 24 -3.70 1.58 -4.89
CA ARG A 24 -3.59 2.84 -5.63
C ARG A 24 -2.82 3.90 -4.84
N ASP A 25 -3.13 4.07 -3.56
CA ASP A 25 -2.46 5.03 -2.67
C ASP A 25 -0.96 4.71 -2.53
N ILE A 26 -0.67 3.41 -2.36
CA ILE A 26 0.69 2.88 -2.26
C ILE A 26 1.46 3.18 -3.56
N ILE A 27 0.92 2.79 -4.72
CA ILE A 27 1.56 3.02 -6.03
C ILE A 27 1.82 4.51 -6.27
N LYS A 28 0.86 5.39 -5.94
CA LYS A 28 0.99 6.84 -6.10
C LYS A 28 2.15 7.40 -5.26
N THR A 29 2.32 6.89 -4.04
CA THR A 29 3.40 7.31 -3.14
C THR A 29 4.77 6.79 -3.60
N ILE A 30 4.88 5.50 -3.89
CA ILE A 30 6.16 4.90 -4.29
C ILE A 30 6.63 5.40 -5.66
N LYS A 31 5.71 5.80 -6.58
CA LYS A 31 6.08 6.37 -7.88
C LYS A 31 7.02 7.57 -7.75
N LYS A 32 6.87 8.37 -6.70
CA LYS A 32 7.68 9.58 -6.43
C LYS A 32 9.06 9.29 -5.84
N LYS A 33 9.38 8.04 -5.50
CA LYS A 33 10.64 7.64 -4.85
C LYS A 33 11.55 6.87 -5.83
N LYS A 34 12.86 7.02 -5.71
CA LYS A 34 13.86 6.25 -6.49
C LYS A 34 14.49 5.18 -5.59
N ASN A 35 15.00 4.11 -6.18
CA ASN A 35 15.75 3.02 -5.51
C ASN A 35 15.04 2.37 -4.31
N ILE A 36 13.81 1.90 -4.48
CA ILE A 36 13.11 1.11 -3.45
C ILE A 36 13.52 -0.36 -3.60
N LYS A 37 14.15 -0.93 -2.55
CA LYS A 37 14.49 -2.37 -2.53
C LYS A 37 13.41 -3.22 -1.86
N TYR A 38 12.85 -2.73 -0.75
CA TYR A 38 11.84 -3.42 0.04
C TYR A 38 10.67 -2.51 0.35
N ILE A 39 9.46 -3.08 0.36
CA ILE A 39 8.21 -2.42 0.74
C ILE A 39 7.55 -3.29 1.80
N LEU A 40 7.41 -2.75 3.01
CA LEU A 40 6.72 -3.39 4.11
C LEU A 40 5.27 -2.90 4.10
N LEU A 41 4.31 -3.80 3.97
CA LEU A 41 2.88 -3.47 3.99
C LEU A 41 2.17 -4.27 5.07
N PRO A 42 1.26 -3.65 5.84
CA PRO A 42 0.45 -4.38 6.80
C PRO A 42 -0.49 -5.33 6.07
N SER A 43 -0.45 -6.61 6.41
CA SER A 43 -1.27 -7.69 5.84
C SER A 43 -2.77 -7.45 5.97
N ILE A 44 -3.20 -6.77 7.05
CA ILE A 44 -4.60 -6.45 7.36
C ILE A 44 -5.34 -5.63 6.29
N ILE A 45 -4.61 -5.01 5.36
CA ILE A 45 -5.19 -4.18 4.28
C ILE A 45 -5.60 -5.02 3.07
N PHE A 46 -5.32 -6.32 3.10
CA PHE A 46 -5.62 -7.28 2.04
C PHE A 46 -6.53 -8.40 2.54
N ASP A 47 -7.36 -8.91 1.65
CA ASP A 47 -8.10 -10.16 1.87
C ASP A 47 -7.18 -11.40 1.71
N GLU A 48 -7.75 -12.59 1.91
CA GLU A 48 -7.06 -13.87 1.74
C GLU A 48 -6.51 -14.10 0.32
N LYS A 49 -7.04 -13.38 -0.67
CA LYS A 49 -6.59 -13.40 -2.08
C LYS A 49 -5.56 -12.31 -2.37
N GLY A 50 -5.16 -11.52 -1.37
CA GLY A 50 -4.21 -10.43 -1.52
C GLY A 50 -4.80 -9.17 -2.17
N LEU A 51 -6.12 -8.99 -2.14
CA LEU A 51 -6.84 -7.86 -2.74
C LEU A 51 -7.14 -6.80 -1.68
N ASP A 52 -6.94 -5.53 -2.04
CA ASP A 52 -7.41 -4.41 -1.22
C ASP A 52 -8.94 -4.27 -1.31
N ILE A 53 -9.50 -3.34 -0.52
CA ILE A 53 -10.93 -3.01 -0.51
C ILE A 53 -11.49 -2.56 -1.88
N THR A 54 -10.61 -2.25 -2.85
CA THR A 54 -10.99 -1.89 -4.23
C THR A 54 -10.84 -3.05 -5.23
N GLY A 55 -10.52 -4.26 -4.75
CA GLY A 55 -10.32 -5.45 -5.57
C GLY A 55 -8.96 -5.47 -6.30
N LYS A 56 -7.97 -4.68 -5.87
CA LYS A 56 -6.63 -4.66 -6.47
C LYS A 56 -5.65 -5.49 -5.68
N SER A 57 -4.94 -6.36 -6.38
CA SER A 57 -3.88 -7.16 -5.78
C SER A 57 -2.60 -6.36 -5.51
N TYR A 58 -1.97 -6.59 -4.37
CA TYR A 58 -0.62 -6.06 -4.05
C TYR A 58 0.44 -6.54 -5.05
N LEU A 59 0.19 -7.63 -5.78
CA LEU A 59 1.07 -8.13 -6.84
C LEU A 59 1.25 -7.12 -7.99
N LYS A 60 0.37 -6.11 -8.12
CA LYS A 60 0.52 -5.01 -9.08
C LYS A 60 1.65 -4.03 -8.70
N ILE A 61 2.23 -4.15 -7.51
CA ILE A 61 3.34 -3.32 -7.05
C ILE A 61 4.66 -3.88 -7.57
N ASN A 62 5.25 -3.22 -8.57
CA ASN A 62 6.44 -3.72 -9.30
C ASN A 62 7.75 -2.99 -9.00
N LYS A 63 7.78 -2.10 -8.00
CA LYS A 63 8.90 -1.17 -7.76
C LYS A 63 9.94 -1.65 -6.73
N GLY A 64 9.72 -2.82 -6.14
CA GLY A 64 10.56 -3.40 -5.09
C GLY A 64 9.95 -4.70 -4.57
N LYS A 65 10.66 -5.41 -3.70
CA LYS A 65 10.13 -6.63 -3.08
C LYS A 65 9.12 -6.28 -2.00
N VAL A 66 7.88 -6.71 -2.19
CA VAL A 66 6.81 -6.56 -1.19
C VAL A 66 6.97 -7.62 -0.11
N ILE A 67 6.87 -7.20 1.15
CA ILE A 67 6.87 -8.04 2.33
C ILE A 67 5.63 -7.63 3.13
N LEU A 68 4.75 -8.59 3.39
CA LEU A 68 3.59 -8.38 4.24
C LEU A 68 4.02 -8.59 5.70
N ILE A 69 3.59 -7.69 6.59
CA ILE A 69 3.83 -7.73 8.04
C ILE A 69 2.53 -7.71 8.83
#